data_AF-A0A3P8WPI6-F1
#
_entry.id   AF-A0A3P8WPI6-F1
#
_cell.length_a   1.000
_cell.length_b   1.000
_cell.length_c   1.000
_cell.angle_alpha   90.00
_cell.angle_beta   90.00
_cell.angle_gamma   90.00
#
_symmetry.space_group_name_H-M   'P 1'
#
loop_
_entity.id
_entity.type
_entity.pdbx_description
1 polymer ?
#
loop_
_entity_poly.entity_id
_entity_poly.type
_entity_poly.pdbx_seq_one_letter_code
_entity_poly.pdbx_strand_id
1 'polypeptide(L)'
;MMWKISVLLVFLVYITIAQAQECNEPVGENMKLKDPPSSFPDGTTVTFACIVGYQSAGGSPSITCTAGTWSPIKLKCERKNCGSAGEILNGQTNYPEETLFGDKVIYTCNTGYVMIGTKERICGDQGWMGREPTCEAVSCDPPTANANSEYSPIKDNYGYNQQVRYICKDDLALIGSPVSTCIETGFDTEPPTCIAVSCPDDDVANGEQVSGSRPPHRYKAIVTFKCLSGYVMEGVATQVCGLDSKWSPGLPKCKLSPTTTPQPDSGNNLFIKIGIPILVVIGVLVAGVSWFIMKKKKRSGRSLSDQNATKDEVVALS
;
A
#
# COMPACT_ATOMS: atom_id res chain seq x y z
N MET A 1 22.96 -108.11 -32.34
CA MET A 1 23.58 -107.12 -31.43
C MET A 1 23.40 -105.66 -31.89
N MET A 2 22.32 -105.27 -32.58
CA MET A 2 22.21 -103.86 -33.05
C MET A 2 20.82 -103.20 -32.94
N TRP A 3 19.77 -103.88 -32.47
CA TRP A 3 18.43 -103.26 -32.35
C TRP A 3 18.16 -102.62 -30.98
N LYS A 4 18.74 -103.13 -29.88
CA LYS A 4 18.32 -102.74 -28.51
C LYS A 4 18.99 -101.50 -27.92
N ILE A 5 19.98 -100.91 -28.58
CA ILE A 5 20.74 -99.77 -28.02
C ILE A 5 20.28 -98.42 -28.60
N SER A 6 19.69 -98.40 -29.80
CA SER A 6 19.26 -97.15 -30.46
C SER A 6 17.95 -96.58 -29.93
N VAL A 7 17.10 -97.38 -29.25
CA VAL A 7 15.82 -96.89 -28.68
C VAL A 7 16.00 -96.39 -27.25
N LEU A 8 16.97 -96.93 -26.50
CA LEU A 8 17.30 -96.49 -25.13
C LEU A 8 18.07 -95.16 -25.08
N LEU A 9 18.76 -94.78 -26.16
CA LEU A 9 19.49 -93.51 -26.26
C LEU A 9 18.64 -92.33 -26.74
N VAL A 10 17.42 -92.55 -27.23
CA VAL A 10 16.49 -91.47 -27.64
C VAL A 10 15.57 -91.05 -26.48
N PHE A 11 15.43 -91.87 -25.43
CA PHE A 11 14.61 -91.54 -24.25
C PHE A 11 15.35 -90.81 -23.11
N LEU A 12 16.68 -90.64 -23.18
CA LEU A 12 17.49 -90.04 -22.10
C LEU A 12 18.01 -88.62 -22.39
N VAL A 13 17.44 -87.91 -23.38
CA VAL A 13 17.78 -86.51 -23.65
C VAL A 13 16.52 -85.63 -23.71
N TYR A 14 15.60 -85.83 -22.76
CA TYR A 14 14.69 -84.78 -22.31
C TYR A 14 15.00 -84.49 -20.83
N ILE A 15 16.26 -84.17 -20.53
CA ILE A 15 16.56 -83.45 -19.30
C ILE A 15 16.01 -82.04 -19.56
N THR A 16 14.80 -81.78 -19.08
CA THR A 16 14.29 -80.42 -18.98
C THR A 16 15.30 -79.64 -18.18
N ILE A 17 16.01 -78.72 -18.84
CA ILE A 17 16.85 -77.74 -18.16
C ILE A 17 15.85 -76.95 -17.32
N ALA A 18 15.78 -77.22 -16.01
CA ALA A 18 15.06 -76.34 -15.10
C ALA A 18 15.83 -75.02 -15.14
N GLN A 19 15.38 -74.08 -15.98
CA GLN A 19 15.87 -72.71 -15.91
C GLN A 19 15.61 -72.25 -14.47
N ALA A 20 16.68 -71.88 -13.76
CA ALA A 20 16.54 -71.22 -12.48
C ALA A 20 15.65 -70.00 -12.73
N GLN A 21 14.44 -70.03 -12.17
CA GLN A 21 13.44 -69.02 -12.46
C GLN A 21 13.73 -67.81 -11.58
N GLU A 22 14.68 -66.99 -12.01
CA GLU A 22 15.08 -65.77 -11.32
C GLU A 22 14.08 -64.64 -11.56
N CYS A 23 13.92 -63.78 -10.56
CA CYS A 23 13.14 -62.56 -10.68
C CYS A 23 14.00 -61.38 -11.14
N ASN A 24 13.39 -60.40 -11.81
CA ASN A 24 14.02 -59.10 -12.05
C ASN A 24 14.02 -58.23 -10.78
N GLU A 25 14.84 -57.18 -10.74
CA GLU A 25 14.83 -56.22 -9.62
C GLU A 25 13.43 -55.60 -9.46
N PRO A 26 12.78 -55.76 -8.29
CA PRO A 26 11.44 -55.23 -8.08
C PRO A 26 11.48 -53.72 -7.82
N VAL A 27 10.57 -52.99 -8.47
CA VAL A 27 10.40 -51.54 -8.28
C VAL A 27 9.11 -51.29 -7.52
N GLY A 28 9.16 -50.45 -6.49
CA GLY A 28 7.98 -50.01 -5.75
C GLY A 28 7.82 -48.49 -5.82
N GLU A 29 6.59 -48.01 -5.65
CA GLU A 29 6.28 -46.58 -5.63
C GLU A 29 6.72 -45.93 -4.31
N ASN A 30 7.48 -44.84 -4.37
CA ASN A 30 7.98 -44.12 -3.19
C ASN A 30 8.75 -44.99 -2.18
N MET A 31 9.38 -46.07 -2.67
CA MET A 31 10.17 -47.00 -1.85
C MET A 31 11.39 -47.50 -2.60
N LYS A 32 12.38 -47.98 -1.84
CA LYS A 32 13.64 -48.54 -2.33
C LYS A 32 13.99 -49.81 -1.54
N LEU A 33 14.78 -50.71 -2.12
CA LEU A 33 15.31 -51.86 -1.39
C LEU A 33 16.31 -51.38 -0.32
N LYS A 34 16.23 -51.93 0.90
CA LYS A 34 17.16 -51.56 1.98
C LYS A 34 18.60 -51.97 1.66
N ASP A 35 18.75 -53.22 1.23
CA ASP A 35 20.03 -53.84 0.90
C ASP A 35 19.82 -54.78 -0.30
N PRO A 36 19.84 -54.26 -1.54
CA PRO A 36 19.55 -55.06 -2.73
C PRO A 36 20.65 -56.13 -2.96
N PRO A 37 20.30 -57.42 -3.09
CA PRO A 37 21.26 -58.46 -3.47
C PRO A 37 21.68 -58.30 -4.95
N SER A 38 22.78 -58.95 -5.34
CA SER A 38 23.28 -58.91 -6.73
C SER A 38 22.46 -59.72 -7.73
N SER A 39 21.68 -60.69 -7.25
CA SER A 39 20.72 -61.48 -8.06
C SER A 39 19.52 -61.89 -7.20
N PHE A 40 18.43 -62.30 -7.84
CA PHE A 40 17.16 -62.66 -7.19
C PHE A 40 16.69 -64.06 -7.58
N PRO A 41 17.39 -65.14 -7.15
CA PRO A 41 16.94 -66.51 -7.39
C PRO A 41 15.61 -66.83 -6.71
N ASP A 42 14.97 -67.91 -7.14
CA ASP A 42 13.75 -68.42 -6.51
C ASP A 42 13.92 -68.58 -4.98
N GLY A 43 12.90 -68.16 -4.21
CA GLY A 43 12.93 -68.11 -2.75
C GLY A 43 13.58 -66.85 -2.15
N THR A 44 14.22 -66.00 -2.96
CA THR A 44 14.79 -64.73 -2.47
C THR A 44 13.72 -63.86 -1.85
N THR A 45 13.97 -63.35 -0.64
CA THR A 45 13.10 -62.39 0.03
C THR A 45 13.84 -61.08 0.19
N VAL A 46 13.24 -60.00 -0.29
CA VAL A 46 13.79 -58.63 -0.19
C VAL A 46 12.86 -57.74 0.60
N THR A 47 13.42 -56.71 1.23
CA THR A 47 12.68 -55.77 2.07
C THR A 47 12.78 -54.35 1.52
N PHE A 48 11.64 -53.72 1.34
CA PHE A 48 11.52 -52.31 0.98
C PHE A 48 11.61 -51.39 2.22
N ALA A 49 12.12 -50.19 1.99
CA ALA A 49 11.97 -49.02 2.85
C ALA A 49 11.39 -47.88 2.03
N CYS A 50 10.54 -47.06 2.64
CA CYS A 50 10.09 -45.82 2.02
C CYS A 50 11.30 -44.89 1.75
N ILE A 51 11.22 -44.13 0.65
CA ILE A 51 12.26 -43.14 0.31
C ILE A 51 12.21 -41.93 1.26
N VAL A 52 13.22 -41.07 1.17
CA VAL A 52 13.30 -39.83 1.97
C VAL A 52 12.04 -38.99 1.74
N GLY A 53 11.47 -38.48 2.84
CA GLY A 53 10.21 -37.73 2.82
C GLY A 53 8.94 -38.58 2.87
N TYR A 54 9.06 -39.92 2.84
CA TYR A 54 7.93 -40.84 2.93
C TYR A 54 8.02 -41.73 4.19
N GLN A 55 6.87 -42.25 4.63
CA GLN A 55 6.72 -43.13 5.77
C GLN A 55 5.73 -44.27 5.47
N SER A 56 5.81 -45.36 6.24
CA SER A 56 4.91 -46.50 6.07
C SER A 56 3.49 -46.14 6.49
N ALA A 57 2.55 -46.27 5.57
CA ALA A 57 1.10 -46.21 5.80
C ALA A 57 0.48 -47.61 6.02
N GLY A 58 1.33 -48.62 6.28
CA GLY A 58 0.94 -50.00 6.56
C GLY A 58 1.32 -50.99 5.46
N GLY A 59 1.05 -52.28 5.73
CA GLY A 59 1.39 -53.40 4.86
C GLY A 59 2.76 -54.04 5.15
N SER A 60 2.99 -55.22 4.58
CA SER A 60 4.26 -55.95 4.73
C SER A 60 5.36 -55.31 3.86
N PRO A 61 6.55 -55.00 4.41
CA PRO A 61 7.67 -54.44 3.65
C PRO A 61 8.43 -55.49 2.82
N SER A 62 8.16 -56.78 3.02
CA SER A 62 8.90 -57.85 2.36
C SER A 62 8.09 -58.51 1.25
N ILE A 63 8.78 -58.85 0.16
CA ILE A 63 8.26 -59.66 -0.95
C ILE A 63 9.21 -60.83 -1.23
N THR A 64 8.66 -61.92 -1.74
CA THR A 64 9.40 -63.15 -2.02
C THR A 64 9.26 -63.52 -3.49
N CYS A 65 10.37 -63.89 -4.12
CA CYS A 65 10.41 -64.41 -5.48
C CYS A 65 9.95 -65.87 -5.45
N THR A 66 8.94 -66.21 -6.25
CA THR A 66 8.43 -67.58 -6.37
C THR A 66 8.16 -67.88 -7.82
N ALA A 67 8.85 -68.88 -8.36
CA ALA A 67 8.80 -69.27 -9.76
C ALA A 67 8.91 -68.04 -10.69
N GLY A 68 9.94 -67.21 -10.50
CA GLY A 68 10.25 -66.06 -11.36
C GLY A 68 9.26 -64.89 -11.24
N THR A 69 8.33 -64.93 -10.28
CA THR A 69 7.36 -63.86 -10.03
C THR A 69 7.44 -63.41 -8.58
N TRP A 70 7.42 -62.09 -8.36
CA TRP A 70 7.38 -61.53 -7.01
C TRP A 70 5.98 -61.63 -6.40
N SER A 71 5.90 -61.94 -5.11
CA SER A 71 4.68 -61.73 -4.34
C SER A 71 4.23 -60.26 -4.39
N PRO A 72 2.92 -59.94 -4.31
CA PRO A 72 2.44 -58.56 -4.39
C PRO A 72 3.07 -57.63 -3.36
N ILE A 73 3.47 -56.44 -3.79
CA ILE A 73 3.94 -55.37 -2.90
C ILE A 73 2.74 -54.87 -2.08
N LYS A 74 2.80 -55.06 -0.76
CA LYS A 74 1.74 -54.63 0.17
C LYS A 74 2.09 -53.37 0.94
N LEU A 75 3.37 -53.03 1.06
CA LEU A 75 3.82 -51.82 1.73
C LEU A 75 3.26 -50.60 1.01
N LYS A 76 2.64 -49.69 1.76
CA LYS A 76 2.22 -48.38 1.27
C LYS A 76 3.13 -47.32 1.86
N CYS A 77 3.67 -46.45 1.02
CA CYS A 77 4.51 -45.34 1.44
C CYS A 77 3.81 -44.02 1.10
N GLU A 78 3.55 -43.22 2.12
CA GLU A 78 2.90 -41.91 2.00
C GLU A 78 3.84 -40.81 2.45
N ARG A 79 3.61 -39.58 1.98
CA ARG A 79 4.42 -38.42 2.39
C ARG A 79 4.36 -38.26 3.91
N LYS A 80 5.49 -37.94 4.53
CA LYS A 80 5.57 -37.60 5.95
C LYS A 80 4.79 -36.31 6.21
N ASN A 81 4.07 -36.27 7.32
CA ASN A 81 3.39 -35.09 7.82
C ASN A 81 4.28 -34.40 8.88
N CYS A 82 4.63 -33.13 8.67
CA CYS A 82 5.47 -32.37 9.59
C CYS A 82 4.70 -31.76 10.77
N GLY A 83 3.37 -31.84 10.78
CA GLY A 83 2.52 -31.26 11.80
C GLY A 83 2.56 -29.73 11.81
N SER A 84 2.36 -29.13 12.99
CA SER A 84 2.44 -27.69 13.17
C SER A 84 3.88 -27.19 13.03
N ALA A 85 4.05 -26.08 12.32
CA ALA A 85 5.31 -25.36 12.18
C ALA A 85 5.59 -24.37 13.33
N GLY A 86 4.74 -24.37 14.36
CA GLY A 86 4.75 -23.38 15.44
C GLY A 86 3.87 -22.17 15.13
N GLU A 87 3.73 -21.29 16.12
CA GLU A 87 3.09 -19.98 16.00
C GLU A 87 4.09 -18.92 16.46
N ILE A 88 4.11 -17.79 15.76
CA ILE A 88 5.03 -16.69 16.08
C ILE A 88 4.32 -15.58 16.83
N LEU A 89 5.02 -15.01 17.83
CA LEU A 89 4.51 -13.85 18.56
C LEU A 89 4.50 -12.61 17.64
N ASN A 90 3.44 -11.80 17.73
CA ASN A 90 3.24 -10.60 16.90
C ASN A 90 3.24 -10.89 15.38
N GLY A 91 2.82 -12.09 14.99
CA GLY A 91 2.65 -12.48 13.61
C GLY A 91 1.63 -13.61 13.46
N GLN A 92 1.62 -14.19 12.27
CA GLN A 92 0.70 -15.24 11.85
C GLN A 92 1.46 -16.28 11.05
N THR A 93 1.13 -17.55 11.29
CA THR A 93 1.63 -18.69 10.51
C THR A 93 0.56 -19.09 9.49
N ASN A 94 0.83 -18.85 8.21
CA ASN A 94 -0.09 -19.19 7.13
C ASN A 94 0.20 -20.60 6.65
N TYR A 95 -0.68 -21.53 7.03
CA TYR A 95 -0.60 -22.92 6.63
C TYR A 95 -1.26 -23.16 5.27
N PRO A 96 -0.67 -24.04 4.44
CA PRO A 96 -1.37 -24.68 3.33
C PRO A 96 -2.43 -25.67 3.84
N GLU A 97 -3.22 -26.27 2.94
CA GLU A 97 -4.25 -27.26 3.30
C GLU A 97 -3.68 -28.50 4.01
N GLU A 98 -2.47 -28.93 3.62
CA GLU A 98 -1.76 -30.06 4.21
C GLU A 98 -0.33 -29.68 4.59
N THR A 99 0.28 -30.40 5.52
CA THR A 99 1.65 -30.16 5.99
C THR A 99 2.58 -31.34 5.68
N LEU A 100 2.52 -31.83 4.45
CA LEU A 100 3.25 -32.99 3.99
C LEU A 100 4.63 -32.62 3.45
N PHE A 101 5.50 -33.62 3.30
CA PHE A 101 6.84 -33.45 2.77
C PHE A 101 6.85 -32.65 1.46
N GLY A 102 7.63 -31.56 1.45
CA GLY A 102 7.71 -30.58 0.36
C GLY A 102 6.80 -29.36 0.52
N ASP A 103 5.77 -29.40 1.38
CA ASP A 103 4.84 -28.29 1.59
C ASP A 103 5.52 -27.14 2.35
N LYS A 104 5.00 -25.92 2.16
CA LYS A 104 5.58 -24.69 2.72
C LYS A 104 4.60 -23.95 3.60
N VAL A 105 5.07 -23.50 4.75
CA VAL A 105 4.37 -22.48 5.56
C VAL A 105 4.98 -21.11 5.31
N ILE A 106 4.14 -20.08 5.33
CA ILE A 106 4.56 -18.68 5.17
C ILE A 106 4.20 -17.91 6.43
N TYR A 107 5.17 -17.22 7.01
CA TYR A 107 4.98 -16.36 8.16
C TYR A 107 4.72 -14.92 7.73
N THR A 108 3.85 -14.22 8.46
CA THR A 108 3.56 -12.80 8.25
C THR A 108 3.59 -12.07 9.59
N CYS A 109 4.34 -10.97 9.70
CA CYS A 109 4.30 -10.15 10.90
C CYS A 109 3.06 -9.25 10.93
N ASN A 110 2.54 -9.01 12.14
CA ASN A 110 1.46 -8.07 12.34
C ASN A 110 1.93 -6.64 12.01
N THR A 111 0.99 -5.76 11.71
CA THR A 111 1.28 -4.34 11.47
C THR A 111 2.08 -3.72 12.62
N GLY A 112 3.16 -3.01 12.28
CA GLY A 112 4.08 -2.42 13.26
C GLY A 112 5.18 -3.36 13.74
N TYR A 113 5.33 -4.54 13.13
CA TYR A 113 6.42 -5.47 13.37
C TYR A 113 7.14 -5.84 12.07
N VAL A 114 8.46 -6.06 12.16
CA VAL A 114 9.33 -6.46 11.05
C VAL A 114 9.86 -7.88 11.27
N MET A 115 9.98 -8.64 10.19
CA MET A 115 10.43 -10.01 10.24
C MET A 115 11.96 -10.13 10.32
N ILE A 116 12.42 -10.87 11.31
CA ILE A 116 13.81 -11.29 11.47
C ILE A 116 13.92 -12.78 11.12
N GLY A 117 14.71 -13.09 10.09
CA GLY A 117 14.92 -14.44 9.58
C GLY A 117 14.16 -14.72 8.28
N THR A 118 13.89 -16.00 8.01
CA THR A 118 13.25 -16.45 6.76
C THR A 118 11.74 -16.51 6.88
N LYS A 119 11.03 -15.90 5.91
CA LYS A 119 9.56 -15.88 5.87
C LYS A 119 8.88 -17.21 5.58
N GLU A 120 9.63 -18.21 5.14
CA GLU A 120 9.08 -19.51 4.80
C GLU A 120 9.89 -20.64 5.44
N ARG A 121 9.19 -21.73 5.76
CA ARG A 121 9.79 -23.01 6.14
C ARG A 121 9.16 -24.11 5.31
N ILE A 122 9.96 -25.13 5.03
CA ILE A 122 9.58 -26.25 4.15
C ILE A 122 9.56 -27.52 4.97
N CYS A 123 8.52 -28.35 4.81
CA CYS A 123 8.42 -29.65 5.44
C CYS A 123 9.47 -30.60 4.84
N GLY A 124 10.53 -30.88 5.60
CA GLY A 124 11.63 -31.76 5.23
C GLY A 124 11.47 -33.17 5.79
N ASP A 125 12.53 -33.97 5.67
CA ASP A 125 12.52 -35.38 6.05
C ASP A 125 12.52 -35.61 7.57
N GLN A 126 13.01 -34.62 8.33
CA GLN A 126 13.05 -34.57 9.80
C GLN A 126 12.07 -33.56 10.41
N GLY A 127 11.11 -33.04 9.64
CA GLY A 127 10.19 -31.98 10.08
C GLY A 127 10.47 -30.66 9.36
N TRP A 128 9.93 -29.56 9.92
CA TRP A 128 10.06 -28.23 9.34
C TRP A 128 11.51 -27.73 9.31
N MET A 129 12.06 -27.57 8.10
CA MET A 129 13.40 -27.08 7.88
C MET A 129 13.51 -25.58 8.13
N GLY A 130 14.71 -25.13 8.53
CA GLY A 130 14.95 -23.74 8.88
C GLY A 130 14.51 -23.39 10.30
N ARG A 131 14.84 -22.17 10.73
CA ARG A 131 14.44 -21.64 12.03
C ARG A 131 13.11 -20.90 11.90
N GLU A 132 12.32 -20.95 12.96
CA GLU A 132 11.13 -20.10 13.08
C GLU A 132 11.56 -18.62 13.08
N PRO A 133 10.95 -17.76 12.24
CA PRO A 133 11.27 -16.33 12.23
C PRO A 133 10.73 -15.63 13.47
N THR A 134 11.23 -14.43 13.75
CA THR A 134 10.74 -13.58 14.85
C THR A 134 10.19 -12.28 14.29
N CYS A 135 9.10 -11.78 14.87
CA CYS A 135 8.56 -10.45 14.55
C CYS A 135 8.96 -9.47 15.65
N GLU A 136 9.86 -8.55 15.32
CA GLU A 136 10.33 -7.50 16.23
C GLU A 136 9.57 -6.21 15.98
N ALA A 137 9.33 -5.42 17.03
CA ALA A 137 8.63 -4.16 16.89
C ALA A 137 9.42 -3.20 15.99
N VAL A 138 8.74 -2.53 15.07
CA VAL A 138 9.37 -1.52 14.21
C VAL A 138 9.95 -0.40 15.06
N SER A 139 11.21 -0.08 14.77
CA SER A 139 12.05 0.80 15.55
C SER A 139 12.95 1.57 14.58
N CYS A 140 12.47 2.71 14.06
CA CYS A 140 13.21 3.50 13.09
C CYS A 140 14.32 4.31 13.77
N ASP A 141 15.52 4.27 13.18
CA ASP A 141 16.60 5.17 13.54
C ASP A 141 16.21 6.63 13.26
N PRO A 142 16.84 7.60 13.96
CA PRO A 142 16.54 9.01 13.75
C PRO A 142 16.74 9.40 12.29
N PRO A 143 15.77 10.13 11.70
CA PRO A 143 15.87 10.51 10.31
C PRO A 143 16.97 11.55 10.12
N THR A 144 17.51 11.65 8.92
CA THR A 144 18.57 12.63 8.66
C THR A 144 17.99 14.05 8.52
N ALA A 145 18.74 15.03 9.01
CA ALA A 145 18.54 16.46 8.75
C ALA A 145 19.76 17.02 8.02
N ASN A 146 19.54 17.96 7.10
CA ASN A 146 20.65 18.70 6.49
C ASN A 146 20.92 19.99 7.28
N ALA A 147 21.98 20.74 6.93
CA ALA A 147 22.37 21.95 7.67
C ALA A 147 21.26 23.03 7.74
N ASN A 148 20.34 23.04 6.76
CA ASN A 148 19.30 24.04 6.60
C ASN A 148 17.91 23.55 7.04
N SER A 149 17.80 22.32 7.55
CA SER A 149 16.58 21.74 8.07
C SER A 149 16.73 21.27 9.51
N GLU A 150 15.63 21.28 10.23
CA GLU A 150 15.48 20.69 11.55
C GLU A 150 14.22 19.82 11.53
N TYR A 151 14.12 18.87 12.45
CA TYR A 151 12.90 18.10 12.63
C TYR A 151 12.53 17.96 14.10
N SER A 152 11.24 17.73 14.35
CA SER A 152 10.71 17.54 15.69
C SER A 152 9.59 16.47 15.69
N PRO A 153 9.47 15.64 16.74
CA PRO A 153 10.35 15.57 17.92
C PRO A 153 11.68 14.90 17.59
N ILE A 154 12.76 15.23 18.32
CA ILE A 154 14.06 14.54 18.27
C ILE A 154 14.04 13.43 19.33
N LYS A 155 14.31 12.19 18.93
CA LYS A 155 14.38 11.00 19.78
C LYS A 155 15.51 10.10 19.29
N ASP A 156 15.98 9.21 20.14
CA ASP A 156 16.96 8.18 19.79
C ASP A 156 16.38 7.09 18.87
N ASN A 157 15.06 6.86 18.95
CA ASN A 157 14.35 5.91 18.09
C ASN A 157 12.85 6.26 17.99
N TYR A 158 12.22 5.84 16.90
CA TYR A 158 10.81 6.07 16.59
C TYR A 158 10.07 4.76 16.39
N GLY A 159 8.96 4.57 17.09
CA GLY A 159 8.08 3.43 16.86
C GLY A 159 7.22 3.60 15.60
N TYR A 160 6.62 2.50 15.14
CA TYR A 160 5.69 2.49 14.01
C TYR A 160 4.64 3.61 14.08
N ASN A 161 4.37 4.24 12.93
CA ASN A 161 3.46 5.38 12.76
C ASN A 161 3.83 6.67 13.53
N GLN A 162 4.94 6.70 14.26
CA GLN A 162 5.44 7.96 14.80
C GLN A 162 5.94 8.84 13.66
N GLN A 163 5.68 10.15 13.78
CA GLN A 163 5.99 11.11 12.74
C GLN A 163 6.99 12.12 13.25
N VAL A 164 7.85 12.56 12.33
CA VAL A 164 8.63 13.78 12.48
C VAL A 164 8.10 14.84 11.52
N ARG A 165 8.19 16.10 11.93
CA ARG A 165 7.92 17.25 11.08
C ARG A 165 9.21 17.98 10.80
N TYR A 166 9.53 18.13 9.52
CA TYR A 166 10.64 18.93 9.05
C TYR A 166 10.28 20.41 8.97
N ILE A 167 11.23 21.26 9.33
CA ILE A 167 11.15 22.71 9.28
C ILE A 167 12.46 23.23 8.67
N CYS A 168 12.37 24.17 7.73
CA CYS A 168 13.55 24.84 7.20
C CYS A 168 13.95 26.02 8.08
N LYS A 169 15.26 26.22 8.26
CA LYS A 169 15.83 27.39 8.96
C LYS A 169 15.63 28.67 8.16
N ASP A 170 15.75 29.82 8.80
CA ASP A 170 15.78 31.16 8.19
C ASP A 170 14.60 31.48 7.23
N ASP A 171 13.45 30.86 7.48
CA ASP A 171 12.25 30.90 6.63
C ASP A 171 12.50 30.49 5.17
N LEU A 172 13.50 29.62 4.94
CA LEU A 172 13.75 29.02 3.64
C LEU A 172 12.53 28.21 3.19
N ALA A 173 12.32 28.16 1.87
CA ALA A 173 11.20 27.44 1.30
C ALA A 173 11.47 25.92 1.30
N LEU A 174 10.52 25.16 1.85
CA LEU A 174 10.57 23.70 1.91
C LEU A 174 10.05 23.09 0.60
N ILE A 175 10.86 22.22 -0.02
CA ILE A 175 10.52 21.39 -1.17
C ILE A 175 10.55 19.92 -0.74
N GLY A 176 9.45 19.21 -0.96
CA GLY A 176 9.28 17.80 -0.58
C GLY A 176 8.22 17.64 0.51
N SER A 177 8.28 16.53 1.25
CA SER A 177 7.33 16.27 2.34
C SER A 177 7.78 16.99 3.62
N PRO A 178 6.90 17.79 4.26
CA PRO A 178 7.21 18.38 5.57
C PRO A 178 7.03 17.38 6.72
N VAL A 179 6.52 16.18 6.46
CA VAL A 179 6.23 15.16 7.46
C VAL A 179 6.73 13.82 6.94
N SER A 180 7.42 13.07 7.79
CA SER A 180 7.75 11.68 7.50
C SER A 180 7.33 10.78 8.65
N THR A 181 6.83 9.60 8.30
CA THR A 181 6.28 8.60 9.19
C THR A 181 7.21 7.40 9.25
N CYS A 182 7.50 6.91 10.45
CA CYS A 182 8.21 5.65 10.65
C CYS A 182 7.33 4.46 10.24
N ILE A 183 7.77 3.73 9.22
CA ILE A 183 7.18 2.50 8.68
C ILE A 183 8.16 1.32 8.84
N GLU A 184 7.82 0.14 8.32
CA GLU A 184 8.60 -1.09 8.51
C GLU A 184 10.05 -1.00 8.00
N THR A 185 10.31 -0.14 7.01
CA THR A 185 11.63 0.03 6.38
C THR A 185 12.39 1.27 6.83
N GLY A 186 11.87 2.04 7.78
CA GLY A 186 12.41 3.35 8.16
C GLY A 186 11.41 4.47 7.92
N PHE A 187 11.88 5.70 7.74
CA PHE A 187 11.02 6.84 7.43
C PHE A 187 10.53 6.80 5.98
N ASP A 188 9.23 7.03 5.77
CA ASP A 188 8.52 6.87 4.49
C ASP A 188 8.85 7.91 3.40
N THR A 189 9.53 9.00 3.76
CA THR A 189 9.90 10.07 2.82
C THR A 189 11.34 10.49 3.03
N GLU A 190 11.99 10.85 1.93
CA GLU A 190 13.32 11.45 1.96
C GLU A 190 13.30 12.84 2.62
N PRO A 191 14.41 13.27 3.26
CA PRO A 191 14.51 14.60 3.85
C PRO A 191 14.21 15.70 2.82
N PRO A 192 13.46 16.75 3.19
CA PRO A 192 13.12 17.82 2.27
C PRO A 192 14.33 18.70 1.95
N THR A 193 14.26 19.38 0.80
CA THR A 193 15.25 20.38 0.39
C THR A 193 14.78 21.77 0.80
N CYS A 194 15.66 22.55 1.43
CA CYS A 194 15.40 23.93 1.84
C CYS A 194 16.15 24.89 0.92
N ILE A 195 15.41 25.77 0.22
CA ILE A 195 15.98 26.74 -0.73
C ILE A 195 15.66 28.18 -0.36
N ALA A 196 16.56 29.09 -0.69
CA ALA A 196 16.30 30.52 -0.59
C ALA A 196 15.46 30.95 -1.80
N VAL A 197 14.32 31.56 -1.53
CA VAL A 197 13.44 32.14 -2.54
C VAL A 197 13.37 33.63 -2.33
N SER A 198 13.65 34.38 -3.40
CA SER A 198 13.58 35.84 -3.40
C SER A 198 13.06 36.32 -4.74
N CYS A 199 11.79 36.72 -4.79
CA CYS A 199 11.23 37.33 -5.98
C CYS A 199 11.74 38.76 -6.16
N PRO A 200 11.90 39.24 -7.41
CA PRO A 200 12.37 40.59 -7.68
C PRO A 200 11.41 41.66 -7.15
N ASP A 201 11.98 42.77 -6.70
CA ASP A 201 11.26 44.00 -6.35
C ASP A 201 10.90 44.80 -7.63
N ASP A 202 10.24 44.13 -8.58
CA ASP A 202 9.96 44.70 -9.90
C ASP A 202 8.82 45.74 -9.82
N ASP A 203 9.11 46.95 -10.29
CA ASP A 203 8.10 48.00 -10.46
C ASP A 203 7.24 47.74 -11.70
N VAL A 204 5.92 47.63 -11.50
CA VAL A 204 4.95 47.61 -12.61
C VAL A 204 4.87 49.01 -13.20
N ALA A 205 5.40 49.21 -14.41
CA ALA A 205 5.34 50.50 -15.09
C ALA A 205 3.90 51.02 -15.22
N ASN A 206 3.67 52.28 -14.81
CA ASN A 206 2.35 52.92 -14.71
C ASN A 206 1.36 52.20 -13.78
N GLY A 207 1.87 51.42 -12.83
CA GLY A 207 1.12 50.84 -11.72
C GLY A 207 1.80 51.12 -10.38
N GLU A 208 1.08 50.81 -9.31
CA GLU A 208 1.55 50.93 -7.93
C GLU A 208 1.12 49.69 -7.13
N GLN A 209 1.97 49.25 -6.19
CA GLN A 209 1.58 48.22 -5.22
C GLN A 209 0.61 48.84 -4.20
N VAL A 210 -0.58 48.28 -4.10
CA VAL A 210 -1.64 48.78 -3.20
C VAL A 210 -1.76 47.98 -1.91
N SER A 211 -1.29 46.72 -1.90
CA SER A 211 -1.30 45.87 -0.71
C SER A 211 -0.34 44.69 -0.82
N GLY A 212 -0.12 44.01 0.31
CA GLY A 212 0.66 42.77 0.37
C GLY A 212 1.99 42.90 1.11
N SER A 213 2.87 41.92 0.87
CA SER A 213 4.20 41.82 1.47
C SER A 213 5.10 42.96 1.01
N ARG A 214 5.99 43.43 1.89
CA ARG A 214 7.09 44.35 1.53
C ARG A 214 8.36 43.54 1.20
N PRO A 215 9.31 44.11 0.44
CA PRO A 215 10.62 43.50 0.22
C PRO A 215 11.36 43.18 1.53
N PRO A 216 12.17 42.10 1.58
CA PRO A 216 12.39 41.11 0.51
C PRO A 216 11.22 40.13 0.34
N HIS A 217 10.82 39.87 -0.91
CA HIS A 217 9.69 39.00 -1.23
C HIS A 217 10.06 37.51 -1.21
N ARG A 218 9.76 36.85 -0.10
CA ARG A 218 10.01 35.41 0.12
C ARG A 218 8.94 34.52 -0.52
N TYR A 219 9.17 33.20 -0.52
CA TYR A 219 8.19 32.23 -1.01
C TYR A 219 6.79 32.45 -0.41
N LYS A 220 5.75 32.37 -1.26
CA LYS A 220 4.35 32.68 -0.94
C LYS A 220 4.08 34.13 -0.52
N ALA A 221 5.03 35.05 -0.64
CA ALA A 221 4.72 36.48 -0.55
C ALA A 221 3.63 36.83 -1.56
N ILE A 222 2.69 37.67 -1.15
CA ILE A 222 1.56 38.11 -1.97
C ILE A 222 1.65 39.61 -2.12
N VAL A 223 1.59 40.11 -3.35
CA VAL A 223 1.53 41.54 -3.65
C VAL A 223 0.35 41.81 -4.58
N THR A 224 -0.33 42.95 -4.41
CA THR A 224 -1.41 43.37 -5.30
C THR A 224 -1.10 44.73 -5.88
N PHE A 225 -1.23 44.84 -7.20
CA PHE A 225 -1.01 46.07 -7.94
C PHE A 225 -2.31 46.72 -8.40
N LYS A 226 -2.23 48.01 -8.69
CA LYS A 226 -3.27 48.79 -9.36
C LYS A 226 -2.62 49.69 -10.41
N CYS A 227 -3.27 49.88 -11.56
CA CYS A 227 -2.79 50.85 -12.55
C CYS A 227 -3.10 52.29 -12.13
N LEU A 228 -2.20 53.21 -12.46
CA LEU A 228 -2.38 54.64 -12.27
C LEU A 228 -3.52 55.18 -13.13
N SER A 229 -3.99 56.39 -12.80
CA SER A 229 -5.06 57.05 -13.57
C SER A 229 -4.70 57.18 -15.04
N GLY A 230 -5.66 56.88 -15.93
CA GLY A 230 -5.43 56.88 -17.38
C GLY A 230 -4.87 55.56 -17.94
N TYR A 231 -4.65 54.54 -17.11
CA TYR A 231 -4.19 53.21 -17.54
C TYR A 231 -5.18 52.10 -17.16
N VAL A 232 -5.19 51.02 -17.95
CA VAL A 232 -5.99 49.81 -17.75
C VAL A 232 -5.05 48.60 -17.60
N MET A 233 -5.37 47.72 -16.65
CA MET A 233 -4.57 46.53 -16.34
C MET A 233 -4.80 45.41 -17.35
N GLU A 234 -3.70 44.81 -17.81
CA GLU A 234 -3.65 43.57 -18.56
C GLU A 234 -2.94 42.50 -17.71
N GLY A 235 -3.63 41.40 -17.40
CA GLY A 235 -3.15 40.35 -16.51
C GLY A 235 -3.86 40.35 -15.15
N VAL A 236 -3.25 39.70 -14.16
CA VAL A 236 -3.82 39.54 -12.82
C VAL A 236 -3.21 40.55 -11.85
N ALA A 237 -4.04 41.22 -11.05
CA ALA A 237 -3.57 42.24 -10.11
C ALA A 237 -2.74 41.66 -8.95
N THR A 238 -3.13 40.48 -8.46
CA THR A 238 -2.51 39.80 -7.33
C THR A 238 -1.50 38.78 -7.80
N GLN A 239 -0.29 38.86 -7.25
CA GLN A 239 0.86 38.03 -7.62
C GLN A 239 1.34 37.26 -6.39
N VAL A 240 1.79 36.03 -6.60
CA VAL A 240 2.35 35.16 -5.55
C VAL A 240 3.79 34.79 -5.93
N CYS A 241 4.72 34.91 -4.98
CA CYS A 241 6.10 34.53 -5.18
C CYS A 241 6.26 33.00 -5.18
N GLY A 242 6.68 32.44 -6.32
CA GLY A 242 6.87 31.01 -6.55
C GLY A 242 8.22 30.48 -6.06
N LEU A 243 8.36 29.14 -6.05
CA LEU A 243 9.60 28.45 -5.65
C LEU A 243 10.76 28.70 -6.63
N ASP A 244 10.45 29.06 -7.87
CA ASP A 244 11.40 29.43 -8.91
C ASP A 244 11.89 30.88 -8.80
N SER A 245 11.57 31.56 -7.68
CA SER A 245 11.86 32.98 -7.45
C SER A 245 11.23 33.90 -8.50
N LYS A 246 10.07 33.51 -9.05
CA LYS A 246 9.30 34.33 -9.98
C LYS A 246 7.90 34.60 -9.46
N TRP A 247 7.34 35.73 -9.90
CA TRP A 247 5.94 36.08 -9.67
C TRP A 247 5.03 35.22 -10.54
N SER A 248 4.00 34.63 -9.93
CA SER A 248 2.95 33.85 -10.59
C SER A 248 1.59 34.51 -10.39
N PRO A 249 0.76 34.67 -11.45
CA PRO A 249 0.96 34.14 -12.81
C PRO A 249 1.97 34.95 -13.67
N GLY A 250 2.48 36.06 -13.15
CA GLY A 250 3.39 36.97 -13.85
C GLY A 250 2.89 38.41 -13.72
N LEU A 251 3.82 39.35 -13.59
CA LEU A 251 3.51 40.75 -13.32
C LEU A 251 2.54 41.35 -14.36
N PRO A 252 1.51 42.11 -13.92
CA PRO A 252 0.57 42.74 -14.84
C PRO A 252 1.21 43.88 -15.64
N LYS A 253 0.58 44.24 -16.76
CA LYS A 253 0.97 45.39 -17.58
C LYS A 253 -0.11 46.46 -17.54
N CYS A 254 0.27 47.72 -17.35
CA CYS A 254 -0.66 48.85 -17.40
C CYS A 254 -0.53 49.55 -18.77
N LYS A 255 -1.59 49.49 -19.58
CA LYS A 255 -1.68 50.11 -20.91
C LYS A 255 -2.54 51.37 -20.87
N LEU A 256 -2.28 52.36 -21.73
CA LEU A 256 -3.10 53.57 -21.80
C LEU A 256 -4.57 53.22 -22.05
N SER A 257 -5.45 53.88 -21.31
CA SER A 257 -6.89 53.75 -21.49
C SER A 257 -7.32 54.39 -22.81
N PRO A 258 -8.10 53.71 -23.66
CA PRO A 258 -8.54 54.24 -24.95
C PRO A 258 -9.48 55.46 -24.85
N THR A 259 -9.90 55.85 -23.64
CA THR A 259 -10.88 56.93 -23.42
C THR A 259 -10.27 58.32 -23.20
N THR A 260 -8.96 58.50 -23.36
CA THR A 260 -8.31 59.83 -23.33
C THR A 260 -8.05 60.35 -24.73
N THR A 261 -9.11 60.52 -25.53
CA THR A 261 -9.11 61.53 -26.61
C THR A 261 -9.47 62.88 -26.01
N PRO A 262 -8.78 63.99 -26.35
CA PRO A 262 -9.20 65.31 -25.92
C PRO A 262 -10.55 65.63 -26.55
N GLN A 263 -11.60 65.70 -25.73
CA GLN A 263 -12.88 66.25 -26.15
C GLN A 263 -12.67 67.77 -26.30
N PRO A 264 -12.86 68.38 -27.48
CA PRO A 264 -12.75 69.83 -27.62
C PRO A 264 -13.89 70.50 -26.84
N ASP A 265 -13.53 71.39 -25.92
CA ASP A 265 -14.44 72.32 -25.28
C ASP A 265 -15.19 73.13 -26.35
N SER A 266 -16.49 72.88 -26.51
CA SER A 266 -17.38 73.81 -27.19
C SER A 266 -18.06 74.66 -26.13
N GLY A 267 -17.51 75.85 -25.94
CA GLY A 267 -18.02 76.88 -25.04
C GLY A 267 -19.44 77.35 -25.38
N ASN A 268 -20.17 77.60 -24.31
CA ASN A 268 -21.29 78.52 -24.06
C ASN A 268 -21.80 79.42 -25.20
N ASN A 269 -23.13 79.51 -25.31
CA ASN A 269 -23.94 80.74 -25.53
C ASN A 269 -25.39 80.47 -25.07
N LEU A 270 -25.94 81.07 -24.01
CA LEU A 270 -26.44 82.45 -23.82
C LEU A 270 -27.95 82.62 -24.15
N PHE A 271 -28.79 82.54 -23.09
CA PHE A 271 -30.13 83.14 -22.82
C PHE A 271 -31.29 82.85 -23.81
N ILE A 272 -32.51 82.55 -23.35
CA ILE A 272 -33.53 83.52 -22.92
C ILE A 272 -34.47 82.93 -21.84
N LYS A 273 -34.67 83.69 -20.76
CA LYS A 273 -35.75 83.51 -19.78
C LYS A 273 -36.98 84.28 -20.26
N ILE A 274 -38.14 83.64 -20.29
CA ILE A 274 -39.46 84.31 -20.15
C ILE A 274 -40.31 83.40 -19.25
N GLY A 275 -40.78 83.94 -18.11
CA GLY A 275 -41.72 83.26 -17.20
C GLY A 275 -43.16 83.28 -17.73
N ILE A 276 -44.23 82.84 -17.06
CA ILE A 276 -44.57 82.49 -15.67
C ILE A 276 -45.87 81.59 -15.78
N PRO A 277 -46.75 81.39 -14.78
CA PRO A 277 -46.87 80.37 -13.71
C PRO A 277 -48.06 79.35 -13.87
N ILE A 278 -48.39 78.69 -12.74
CA ILE A 278 -49.68 78.08 -12.29
C ILE A 278 -49.84 76.57 -12.68
N LEU A 279 -50.05 75.57 -11.81
CA LEU A 279 -50.86 75.45 -10.58
C LEU A 279 -50.30 74.47 -9.53
N VAL A 280 -50.52 74.85 -8.28
CA VAL A 280 -50.39 74.11 -7.02
C VAL A 280 -51.62 73.21 -6.84
N VAL A 281 -51.43 71.89 -6.59
CA VAL A 281 -52.35 71.07 -5.75
C VAL A 281 -51.56 69.93 -5.07
N ILE A 282 -51.34 70.09 -3.75
CA ILE A 282 -51.60 69.15 -2.62
C ILE A 282 -51.44 67.63 -2.93
N GLY A 283 -50.79 66.77 -2.16
CA GLY A 283 -50.34 66.80 -0.78
C GLY A 283 -49.94 65.37 -0.38
N VAL A 284 -49.16 65.29 0.70
CA VAL A 284 -48.51 64.13 1.32
C VAL A 284 -49.39 62.89 1.49
N LEU A 285 -48.71 61.72 1.49
CA LEU A 285 -49.04 60.35 1.98
C LEU A 285 -48.87 59.36 0.81
N VAL A 286 -47.83 58.51 0.76
CA VAL A 286 -47.76 57.23 1.48
C VAL A 286 -46.28 56.82 1.70
N ALA A 287 -45.78 56.99 2.92
CA ALA A 287 -44.70 56.17 3.46
C ALA A 287 -45.33 54.93 4.08
N GLY A 288 -45.44 53.84 3.32
CA GLY A 288 -46.20 52.67 3.77
C GLY A 288 -46.01 51.38 2.99
N VAL A 289 -45.03 51.30 2.07
CA VAL A 289 -44.78 50.08 1.30
C VAL A 289 -43.27 49.80 1.25
N SER A 290 -42.72 49.32 2.36
CA SER A 290 -41.44 48.58 2.38
C SER A 290 -41.18 47.82 3.70
N TRP A 291 -41.97 48.05 4.75
CA TRP A 291 -41.86 47.25 5.99
C TRP A 291 -42.33 45.78 5.78
N PHE A 292 -43.12 45.48 4.74
CA PHE A 292 -43.81 44.19 4.65
C PHE A 292 -43.03 43.01 4.03
N ILE A 293 -41.82 43.20 3.49
CA ILE A 293 -41.08 42.09 2.85
C ILE A 293 -40.03 41.42 3.77
N MET A 294 -39.66 42.00 4.92
CA MET A 294 -38.58 41.46 5.77
C MET A 294 -38.98 40.54 6.93
N LYS A 295 -40.24 40.09 7.07
CA LYS A 295 -40.63 39.22 8.20
C LYS A 295 -41.11 37.80 7.87
N LYS A 296 -40.84 37.28 6.66
CA LYS A 296 -41.34 35.95 6.25
C LYS A 296 -40.30 34.94 5.77
N LYS A 297 -39.06 34.97 6.31
CA LYS A 297 -38.11 33.86 6.11
C LYS A 297 -37.18 33.59 7.29
N LYS A 298 -37.73 33.57 8.51
CA LYS A 298 -37.03 33.09 9.71
C LYS A 298 -37.97 32.28 10.60
N ARG A 299 -38.48 31.15 10.09
CA ARG A 299 -39.09 30.06 10.86
C ARG A 299 -39.42 28.86 9.93
N SER A 300 -38.41 28.06 9.64
CA SER A 300 -38.45 26.63 9.29
C SER A 300 -36.98 26.23 9.00
N GLY A 301 -36.34 25.25 9.60
CA GLY A 301 -36.84 24.10 10.34
C GLY A 301 -36.17 23.89 11.70
N ARG A 302 -36.88 23.09 12.48
CA ARG A 302 -36.61 22.58 13.82
C ARG A 302 -36.54 21.06 13.66
N SER A 303 -35.57 20.40 14.28
CA SER A 303 -35.56 18.94 14.58
C SER A 303 -34.26 18.65 15.33
N LEU A 304 -34.13 17.88 16.41
CA LEU A 304 -35.03 17.21 17.36
C LEU A 304 -34.08 16.80 18.51
N SER A 305 -34.47 16.96 19.78
CA SER A 305 -34.02 16.05 20.84
C SER A 305 -35.08 16.10 21.94
N ASP A 306 -35.91 15.07 21.96
CA ASP A 306 -37.03 14.91 22.87
C ASP A 306 -36.56 14.67 24.31
N GLN A 307 -37.29 15.30 25.24
CA GLN A 307 -37.29 14.95 26.65
C GLN A 307 -38.44 13.98 26.96
N ASN A 308 -38.06 13.08 27.85
CA ASN A 308 -38.75 12.04 28.60
C ASN A 308 -40.14 12.39 29.21
N ALA A 309 -40.80 11.31 29.68
CA ALA A 309 -42.00 11.21 30.56
C ALA A 309 -43.35 11.05 29.81
N THR A 310 -44.25 10.10 30.08
CA THR A 310 -44.49 9.21 31.24
C THR A 310 -45.63 8.22 30.91
N LYS A 311 -45.78 7.18 31.75
CA LYS A 311 -46.92 6.24 31.99
C LYS A 311 -46.63 4.80 31.57
N ASP A 312 -47.04 3.76 32.28
CA ASP A 312 -47.49 3.50 33.65
C ASP A 312 -47.45 1.95 33.79
N GLU A 313 -47.43 1.47 35.03
CA GLU A 313 -47.91 0.13 35.48
C GLU A 313 -47.07 -1.17 35.35
N VAL A 314 -46.86 -1.77 36.55
CA VAL A 314 -47.25 -3.16 36.95
C VAL A 314 -46.21 -4.30 36.94
N VAL A 315 -45.88 -4.71 38.18
CA VAL A 315 -45.79 -6.10 38.73
C VAL A 315 -44.55 -6.97 38.46
N ALA A 316 -43.70 -7.01 39.50
CA ALA A 316 -43.39 -8.15 40.37
C ALA A 316 -42.45 -9.31 39.95
N LEU A 317 -41.77 -9.76 41.02
CA LEU A 317 -41.29 -11.10 41.39
C LEU A 317 -39.83 -11.47 41.14
N SER A 318 -39.26 -11.94 42.27
CA SER A 318 -38.10 -12.81 42.52
C SER A 318 -36.70 -12.32 42.15
#